data_AF-A0A0H4TLP6-F1
#
_entry.id   AF-A0A0H4TLP6-F1
#
_cell.length_a   1.000
_cell.length_b   1.000
_cell.length_c   1.000
_cell.angle_alpha   90.00
_cell.angle_beta   90.00
_cell.angle_gamma   90.00
#
_symmetry.space_group_name_H-M   'P 1'
#
loop_
_entity.id
_entity.type
_entity.pdbx_description
1 polymer ?
#
loop_
_entity_poly.entity_id
_entity_poly.type
_entity_poly.pdbx_seq_one_letter_code
_entity_poly.pdbx_strand_id
1 'polypeptide(L)'
;STLVTAGIYLLIRFNNLLLDMMFLKILLLLSGLTMFMAGICANYEFDLKKIVALSTLSQLGLMMSILSMGFYELAFFHLLTHAMFKALLFMCSGKIIHLMNDNQDIRLMGGLSLYVPLTSLCLNISNLALCGIPFLAGF
;
A
#
# COMPACT_ATOMS: atom_id res chain seq x y z
N SER A 1 5.16 7.37 -3.57
CA SER A 1 5.41 6.82 -2.22
C SER A 1 6.02 7.84 -1.27
N THR A 2 6.86 8.77 -1.75
CA THR A 2 7.70 9.66 -0.94
C THR A 2 7.00 10.48 0.15
N LEU A 3 5.91 11.20 -0.17
CA LEU A 3 5.30 12.14 0.80
C LEU A 3 4.63 11.41 1.98
N VAL A 4 3.92 10.32 1.70
CA VAL A 4 3.12 9.63 2.72
C VAL A 4 3.98 8.75 3.64
N THR A 5 5.13 8.28 3.16
CA THR A 5 6.07 7.45 3.97
C THR A 5 7.06 8.29 4.77
N ALA A 6 7.19 9.59 4.51
CA ALA A 6 8.13 10.46 5.21
C ALA A 6 7.86 10.55 6.73
N GLY A 7 6.58 10.58 7.14
CA GLY A 7 6.19 10.57 8.55
C GLY A 7 6.59 9.28 9.27
N ILE A 8 6.42 8.13 8.60
CA ILE A 8 6.84 6.84 9.14
C ILE A 8 8.36 6.79 9.26
N TYR A 9 9.08 7.22 8.22
CA TYR A 9 10.53 7.26 8.24
C TYR A 9 11.09 8.15 9.36
N LEU A 10 10.45 9.28 9.65
CA LEU A 10 10.79 10.12 10.79
C LEU A 10 10.64 9.34 12.11
N LEU A 11 9.51 8.67 12.33
CA LEU A 11 9.29 7.87 13.55
C LEU A 11 10.30 6.72 13.69
N ILE A 12 10.67 6.07 12.58
CA ILE A 12 11.72 5.04 12.58
C ILE A 12 13.06 5.63 13.07
N ARG A 13 13.42 6.84 12.63
CA ARG A 13 14.67 7.50 13.05
C ARG A 13 14.69 7.87 14.53
N PHE A 14 13.53 8.17 15.12
CA PHE A 14 13.39 8.49 16.54
C PHE A 14 12.96 7.28 17.39
N ASN A 15 13.03 6.06 16.87
CA ASN A 15 12.51 4.86 17.55
C ASN A 15 13.10 4.67 18.96
N ASN A 16 14.41 4.88 19.13
CA ASN A 16 15.07 4.73 20.44
C ASN A 16 14.54 5.69 21.51
N LEU A 17 13.96 6.82 21.11
CA LEU A 17 13.36 7.81 22.03
C LEU A 17 11.87 7.54 22.29
N LEU A 18 11.21 6.83 21.39
CA LEU A 18 9.78 6.53 21.45
C LEU A 18 9.48 5.20 22.15
N LEU A 19 10.47 4.31 22.23
CA LEU A 19 10.37 3.02 22.92
C LEU A 19 9.87 3.22 24.36
N ASP A 20 8.98 2.33 24.80
CA ASP A 20 8.31 2.32 26.11
C ASP A 20 7.36 3.48 26.44
N MET A 21 7.17 4.46 25.54
CA MET A 21 6.18 5.51 25.74
C MET A 21 4.75 4.98 25.56
N MET A 22 3.82 5.39 26.43
CA MET A 22 2.38 5.10 26.28
C MET A 22 1.81 5.57 24.94
N PHE A 23 2.46 6.54 24.30
CA PHE A 23 2.16 6.99 22.95
C PHE A 23 2.14 5.85 21.92
N LEU A 24 3.08 4.89 21.98
CA LEU A 24 3.12 3.79 21.01
C LEU A 24 1.89 2.88 21.13
N LYS A 25 1.34 2.68 22.33
CA LYS A 25 0.10 1.87 22.51
C LYS A 25 -1.12 2.55 21.89
N ILE A 26 -1.22 3.88 22.01
CA ILE A 26 -2.28 4.67 21.36
C ILE A 26 -2.10 4.63 19.84
N LEU A 27 -0.85 4.74 19.37
CA LEU A 27 -0.49 4.66 17.96
C LEU A 27 -0.87 3.30 17.36
N LEU A 28 -0.65 2.21 18.10
CA LEU A 28 -1.04 0.86 17.69
C LEU A 28 -2.55 0.79 17.43
N LEU A 29 -3.37 1.28 18.37
CA LEU A 29 -4.83 1.29 18.22
C LEU A 29 -5.26 2.13 17.00
N LEU A 30 -4.74 3.35 16.86
CA LEU A 30 -5.06 4.23 15.74
C LEU A 30 -4.66 3.61 14.40
N SER A 31 -3.48 3.00 14.34
CA SER A 31 -2.97 2.34 13.14
C SER A 31 -3.77 1.11 12.72
N GLY A 32 -4.28 0.33 13.70
CA GLY A 32 -5.19 -0.78 13.44
C GLY A 32 -6.54 -0.30 12.88
N LEU A 33 -7.10 0.78 13.46
CA LEU A 33 -8.34 1.38 12.99
C LEU A 33 -8.20 1.97 11.58
N THR A 34 -7.10 2.65 11.28
CA THR A 34 -6.86 3.21 9.93
C THR A 34 -6.71 2.12 8.89
N MET A 35 -5.99 1.04 9.22
CA MET A 35 -5.84 -0.12 8.33
C MET A 35 -7.20 -0.76 8.01
N PHE A 36 -8.02 -0.98 9.04
CA PHE A 36 -9.35 -1.58 8.89
C PHE A 36 -10.29 -0.70 8.07
N MET A 37 -10.37 0.59 8.39
CA MET A 37 -11.23 1.54 7.68
C MET A 37 -10.83 1.66 6.20
N ALA A 38 -9.54 1.79 5.92
CA ALA A 38 -9.04 1.85 4.54
C ALA A 38 -9.41 0.59 3.74
N GLY A 39 -9.32 -0.59 4.36
CA GLY A 39 -9.71 -1.85 3.74
C GLY A 39 -11.20 -1.92 3.40
N ILE A 40 -12.08 -1.50 4.31
CA ILE A 40 -13.54 -1.47 4.05
C ILE A 40 -13.87 -0.49 2.94
N CYS A 41 -13.34 0.74 3.00
CA CYS A 41 -13.59 1.75 1.97
C CYS A 41 -13.16 1.28 0.58
N ALA A 42 -12.04 0.57 0.47
CA ALA A 42 -11.52 0.10 -0.81
C ALA A 42 -12.48 -0.85 -1.54
N ASN A 43 -13.28 -1.61 -0.80
CA ASN A 43 -14.26 -2.56 -1.38
C ASN A 43 -15.46 -1.88 -2.04
N TYR A 44 -15.76 -0.63 -1.67
CA TYR A 44 -16.91 0.12 -2.18
C TYR A 44 -16.52 1.23 -3.18
N GLU A 45 -15.22 1.40 -3.44
CA GLU A 45 -14.75 2.37 -4.43
C GLU A 45 -14.71 1.77 -5.84
N PHE A 46 -15.09 2.57 -6.83
CA PHE A 46 -15.06 2.18 -8.25
C PHE A 46 -13.93 2.87 -9.03
N ASP A 47 -13.31 3.89 -8.46
CA ASP A 47 -12.19 4.57 -9.08
C ASP A 47 -10.89 3.79 -8.81
N LEU A 48 -10.24 3.36 -9.90
CA LEU A 48 -9.04 2.55 -9.82
C LEU A 48 -7.89 3.25 -9.07
N LYS A 49 -7.71 4.58 -9.22
CA LYS A 49 -6.66 5.31 -8.48
C LYS A 49 -6.99 5.38 -6.99
N LYS A 50 -8.26 5.56 -6.63
CA LYS A 50 -8.69 5.59 -5.23
C LYS A 50 -8.50 4.23 -4.55
N ILE A 51 -8.80 3.13 -5.22
CA ILE A 51 -8.55 1.78 -4.69
C ILE A 51 -7.05 1.58 -4.40
N VAL A 52 -6.17 1.97 -5.35
CA VAL A 52 -4.71 1.86 -5.15
C VAL A 52 -4.24 2.78 -4.01
N ALA A 53 -4.85 3.96 -3.84
CA ALA A 53 -4.56 4.88 -2.73
C ALA A 53 -5.03 4.33 -1.37
N LEU A 54 -6.25 3.79 -1.27
CA LEU A 54 -6.76 3.21 -0.03
C LEU A 54 -5.93 2.00 0.42
N SER A 55 -5.45 1.21 -0.54
CA SER A 55 -4.49 0.14 -0.23
C SER A 55 -3.08 0.64 0.13
N THR A 56 -2.71 1.90 -0.14
CA THR A 56 -1.53 2.50 0.51
C THR A 56 -1.83 2.91 1.94
N LEU A 57 -3.02 3.46 2.20
CA LEU A 57 -3.44 3.86 3.54
C LEU A 57 -3.48 2.66 4.50
N SER A 58 -3.97 1.51 4.03
CA SER A 58 -3.96 0.28 4.83
C SER A 58 -2.54 -0.22 5.14
N GLN A 59 -1.64 -0.21 4.16
CA GLN A 59 -0.24 -0.62 4.32
C GLN A 59 0.55 0.34 5.22
N LEU A 60 0.24 1.64 5.18
CA LEU A 60 0.80 2.61 6.12
C LEU A 60 0.31 2.34 7.55
N GLY A 61 -0.97 1.99 7.73
CA GLY A 61 -1.49 1.51 9.01
C GLY A 61 -0.73 0.30 9.52
N LEU A 62 -0.43 -0.67 8.64
CA LEU A 62 0.40 -1.84 8.97
C LEU A 62 1.84 -1.46 9.34
N MET A 63 2.50 -0.55 8.62
CA MET A 63 3.85 -0.08 8.98
C MET A 63 3.87 0.59 10.36
N MET A 64 2.84 1.37 10.68
CA MET A 64 2.70 2.05 11.96
C MET A 64 2.40 1.08 13.11
N SER A 65 1.66 0.00 12.85
CA SER A 65 1.42 -1.05 13.84
C SER A 65 2.69 -1.84 14.14
N ILE A 66 3.50 -2.17 13.14
CA ILE A 66 4.81 -2.83 13.32
C ILE A 66 5.76 -1.93 14.14
N LEU A 67 5.82 -0.64 13.81
CA LEU A 67 6.66 0.33 14.53
C LEU A 67 6.24 0.44 16.00
N SER A 68 4.93 0.51 16.28
CA SER A 68 4.42 0.58 17.66
C SER A 68 4.65 -0.70 18.48
N MET A 69 4.85 -1.85 17.85
CA MET A 69 5.31 -3.07 18.49
C MET A 69 6.83 -3.09 18.77
N GLY A 70 7.57 -2.07 18.33
CA GLY A 70 9.03 -1.94 18.53
C GLY A 70 9.88 -2.52 17.41
N PHE A 71 9.28 -3.09 16.37
CA PHE A 71 9.98 -3.75 15.27
C PHE A 71 10.36 -2.80 14.13
N TYR A 72 11.17 -1.79 14.42
CA TYR A 72 11.50 -0.71 13.48
C TYR A 72 12.23 -1.20 12.20
N GLU A 73 13.09 -2.22 12.30
CA GLU A 73 13.78 -2.80 11.14
C GLU A 73 12.80 -3.46 10.16
N LEU A 74 11.80 -4.18 10.68
CA LEU A 74 10.73 -4.79 9.89
C LEU A 74 9.85 -3.73 9.23
N ALA A 75 9.50 -2.67 9.96
CA ALA A 75 8.75 -1.54 9.41
C ALA A 75 9.52 -0.85 8.26
N PHE A 76 10.83 -0.71 8.40
CA PHE A 76 11.69 -0.14 7.36
C PHE A 76 11.81 -1.05 6.13
N PHE A 77 12.01 -2.35 6.33
CA PHE A 77 12.01 -3.33 5.24
C PHE A 77 10.70 -3.28 4.45
N HIS A 78 9.56 -3.32 5.15
CA HIS A 78 8.24 -3.23 4.53
C HIS A 78 8.02 -1.91 3.78
N LEU A 79 8.53 -0.79 4.31
CA LEU A 79 8.48 0.51 3.63
C LEU A 79 9.18 0.46 2.26
N LEU A 80 10.35 -0.17 2.18
CA LEU A 80 11.10 -0.31 0.93
C LEU A 80 10.39 -1.22 -0.08
N THR A 81 9.95 -2.40 0.34
CA THR A 81 9.25 -3.35 -0.55
C THR A 81 7.94 -2.74 -1.04
N HIS A 82 7.19 -2.08 -0.16
CA HIS A 82 5.98 -1.33 -0.48
C HIS A 82 6.20 -0.21 -1.49
N ALA A 83 7.29 0.54 -1.38
CA ALA A 83 7.61 1.56 -2.37
C ALA A 83 7.76 0.96 -3.78
N MET A 84 8.40 -0.22 -3.90
CA MET A 84 8.63 -0.89 -5.18
C MET A 84 7.33 -1.41 -5.80
N PHE A 85 6.54 -2.21 -5.08
CA PHE A 85 5.31 -2.77 -5.66
C PHE A 85 4.24 -1.71 -5.89
N LYS A 86 4.15 -0.67 -5.05
CA LYS A 86 3.22 0.45 -5.31
C LYS A 86 3.62 1.28 -6.52
N ALA A 87 4.91 1.53 -6.73
CA ALA A 87 5.36 2.21 -7.94
C ALA A 87 4.94 1.44 -9.19
N LEU A 88 5.09 0.12 -9.18
CA LEU A 88 4.63 -0.75 -10.28
C LEU A 88 3.10 -0.69 -10.47
N LEU A 89 2.31 -0.75 -9.39
CA LEU A 89 0.85 -0.64 -9.45
C LEU A 89 0.40 0.70 -10.04
N PHE A 90 0.98 1.81 -9.60
CA PHE A 90 0.63 3.14 -10.10
C PHE A 90 1.04 3.35 -11.57
N MET A 91 2.15 2.75 -12.00
CA MET A 91 2.57 2.82 -13.40
C MET A 91 1.65 1.98 -14.30
N CYS A 92 1.28 0.77 -13.87
CA CYS A 92 0.35 -0.08 -14.62
C CYS A 92 -1.05 0.54 -14.69
N SER A 93 -1.56 1.09 -13.57
CA SER A 93 -2.84 1.79 -13.55
C SER A 93 -2.84 3.03 -14.43
N GLY A 94 -1.77 3.83 -14.40
CA GLY A 94 -1.61 5.00 -15.26
C GLY A 94 -1.68 4.64 -16.74
N LYS A 95 -1.02 3.56 -17.15
CA LYS A 95 -1.13 3.07 -18.53
C LYS A 95 -2.55 2.61 -18.90
N ILE A 96 -3.24 1.91 -18.00
CA ILE A 96 -4.64 1.47 -18.25
C ILE A 96 -5.57 2.66 -18.42
N ILE A 97 -5.45 3.67 -17.54
CA ILE A 97 -6.28 4.88 -17.58
C ILE A 97 -6.03 5.67 -18.87
N HIS A 98 -4.76 5.79 -19.28
CA HIS A 98 -4.43 6.46 -20.53
C HIS A 98 -5.02 5.73 -21.76
N LEU A 99 -4.97 4.40 -21.78
CA LEU A 99 -5.58 3.60 -22.86
C LEU A 99 -7.12 3.69 -22.88
N MET A 100 -7.74 4.03 -21.75
CA MET A 100 -9.18 4.18 -21.59
C MET A 100 -9.64 5.65 -21.71
N ASN A 101 -8.87 6.50 -22.39
CA ASN A 101 -9.18 7.93 -22.58
C ASN A 101 -9.47 8.65 -21.25
N ASP A 102 -8.59 8.45 -20.26
CA ASP A 102 -8.67 9.03 -18.91
C ASP A 102 -9.84 8.55 -18.04
N ASN A 103 -10.58 7.53 -18.47
CA ASN A 103 -11.61 6.91 -17.65
C ASN A 103 -10.99 6.01 -16.56
N GLN A 104 -11.42 6.21 -15.32
CA GLN A 104 -10.86 5.56 -14.12
C GLN A 104 -11.82 4.54 -13.49
N ASP A 105 -13.06 4.47 -13.97
CA ASP A 105 -14.10 3.58 -13.43
C ASP A 105 -13.83 2.12 -13.82
N ILE A 106 -13.57 1.27 -12.83
CA ILE A 106 -13.26 -0.15 -13.02
C ILE A 106 -14.42 -0.93 -13.68
N ARG A 107 -15.66 -0.45 -13.56
CA ARG A 107 -16.84 -1.12 -14.14
C ARG A 107 -16.82 -1.10 -15.66
N LEU A 108 -16.10 -0.15 -16.23
CA LEU A 108 -15.92 0.03 -17.67
C LEU A 108 -14.60 -0.61 -18.16
N MET A 109 -13.82 -1.22 -17.27
CA MET A 109 -12.57 -1.90 -17.60
C MET A 109 -12.80 -3.39 -17.77
N GLY A 110 -12.75 -3.89 -19.01
CA GLY A 110 -12.92 -5.31 -19.34
C GLY A 110 -11.81 -5.83 -20.25
N GLY A 111 -11.51 -7.13 -20.16
CA GLY A 111 -10.62 -7.82 -21.11
C GLY A 111 -9.14 -7.39 -21.09
N LEU A 112 -8.68 -6.74 -20.02
CA LEU A 112 -7.31 -6.18 -19.91
C LEU A 112 -6.20 -7.21 -20.15
N SER A 113 -6.42 -8.49 -19.80
CA SER A 113 -5.45 -9.56 -20.03
C SER A 113 -5.23 -9.88 -21.51
N LEU A 114 -6.24 -9.68 -22.35
CA LEU A 114 -6.17 -9.93 -23.79
C LEU A 114 -5.55 -8.74 -24.54
N TYR A 115 -5.98 -7.52 -24.20
CA TYR A 115 -5.54 -6.32 -24.91
C TYR A 115 -4.17 -5.81 -24.46
N VAL A 116 -3.84 -5.95 -23.17
CA VAL A 116 -2.60 -5.41 -22.60
C VAL A 116 -1.94 -6.46 -21.68
N PRO A 117 -1.44 -7.57 -22.26
CA PRO A 117 -0.99 -8.74 -21.49
C PRO A 117 0.19 -8.43 -20.56
N LEU A 118 1.15 -7.62 -21.00
CA LEU A 118 2.31 -7.28 -20.17
C LEU A 118 1.91 -6.44 -18.95
N THR A 119 1.02 -5.47 -19.08
CA THR A 119 0.59 -4.65 -17.93
C THR A 119 -0.31 -5.43 -17.00
N SER A 120 -1.17 -6.30 -17.52
CA SER A 120 -2.00 -7.16 -16.66
C SER A 120 -1.13 -8.13 -15.86
N LEU A 121 -0.07 -8.69 -16.45
CA LEU A 121 0.91 -9.50 -15.74
C LEU A 121 1.60 -8.71 -14.63
N CYS A 122 2.17 -7.53 -14.94
CA CYS A 122 2.84 -6.69 -13.94
C CYS A 122 1.89 -6.21 -12.82
N LEU A 123 0.64 -5.88 -13.16
CA LEU A 123 -0.39 -5.50 -12.21
C LEU A 123 -0.75 -6.67 -11.29
N ASN A 124 -0.84 -7.89 -11.82
CA ASN A 124 -1.04 -9.09 -11.02
C ASN A 124 0.15 -9.39 -10.11
N ILE A 125 1.39 -9.37 -10.63
CA ILE A 125 2.60 -9.60 -9.81
C ILE A 125 2.67 -8.63 -8.64
N SER A 126 2.39 -7.35 -8.89
CA SER A 126 2.42 -6.33 -7.84
C SER A 126 1.26 -6.46 -6.85
N ASN A 127 0.07 -6.87 -7.27
CA ASN A 127 -1.04 -7.22 -6.36
C ASN A 127 -0.73 -8.46 -5.51
N LEU A 128 -0.14 -9.51 -6.10
CA LEU A 128 0.25 -10.72 -5.39
C LEU A 128 1.32 -10.42 -4.34
N ALA A 129 2.29 -9.55 -4.67
CA ALA A 129 3.26 -9.05 -3.70
C ALA A 129 2.60 -8.23 -2.59
N LEU A 130 1.61 -7.38 -2.92
CA LEU A 130 0.87 -6.59 -1.92
C LEU A 130 0.07 -7.47 -0.94
N CYS A 131 -0.45 -8.61 -1.41
CA CYS A 131 -1.16 -9.59 -0.58
C CYS A 131 -0.22 -10.45 0.29
N GLY A 132 1.10 -10.37 0.12
CA GLY A 132 2.06 -11.13 0.92
C GLY A 132 2.12 -12.62 0.55
N ILE A 133 2.02 -12.96 -0.74
CA ILE A 133 2.13 -14.36 -1.18
C ILE A 133 3.55 -14.90 -0.95
N PRO A 134 3.69 -16.18 -0.51
CA PRO A 134 5.00 -16.78 -0.25
C PRO A 134 5.98 -16.59 -1.40
N PHE A 135 7.24 -16.29 -1.05
CA PHE A 135 8.36 -16.07 -1.98
C PHE A 135 8.31 -14.79 -2.83
N LEU A 136 7.29 -13.95 -2.68
CA LEU A 136 7.29 -12.59 -3.22
C LEU A 136 7.78 -11.59 -2.17
N ALA A 137 8.27 -10.44 -2.59
CA ALA A 137 8.90 -9.45 -1.71
C ALA A 137 8.01 -8.86 -0.60
N GLY A 138 6.70 -9.12 -0.62
CA GLY A 138 5.78 -8.68 0.44
C GLY A 138 5.49 -9.74 1.51
N PHE A 139 6.01 -10.96 1.36
CA PHE A 139 5.98 -12.02 2.39
C PHE A 139 7.16 -11.84 3.35
#